data_AF-A0A7V1BUN0-F1
#
_entry.id   AF-A0A7V1BUN0-F1
#
_cell.length_a   1.000
_cell.length_b   1.000
_cell.length_c   1.000
_cell.angle_alpha   90.00
_cell.angle_beta   90.00
_cell.angle_gamma   90.00
#
_symmetry.space_group_name_H-M   'P 1'
#
loop_
_entity.id
_entity.type
_entity.pdbx_description
1 polymer ?
#
loop_
_entity_poly.entity_id
_entity_poly.type
_entity_poly.pdbx_seq_one_letter_code
_entity_poly.pdbx_strand_id
1 'polypeptide(L)'
;MAVTSLDGRIEPRELEEEMRSSYLDYAMSVIVGRALPDVRDGLKPVHRRVLYAMQQLGLAYNKPYKKSARIVGDVIGKYHPHGDAAVYDTMVRLVQDFSMRYPLIDGQGNFGSVDGDRPAAYRYTEARLSRLAMEMLRDIGEETVDFVPNFDETTTEPSVMPARFPNLLVNGSSGIAVGMATNIPPHNLGETIDAAVAMVDDPDIPVEELMERMPGPDFPTGGIIIGSKGIRDAYTSGRGLVKVRAKAHS
;
A
#
# COMPACT_ATOMS: atom_id res chain seq x y z
N MET A 1 -52.31 22.12 -9.45
CA MET A 1 -51.76 22.54 -10.76
C MET A 1 -50.92 21.39 -11.27
N ALA A 2 -51.24 20.91 -12.47
CA ALA A 2 -50.62 19.75 -13.09
C ALA A 2 -49.14 20.05 -13.40
N VAL A 3 -48.25 19.17 -12.95
CA VAL A 3 -46.88 19.13 -13.47
C VAL A 3 -46.95 18.42 -14.80
N THR A 4 -46.79 19.22 -15.85
CA THR A 4 -46.63 18.82 -17.24
C THR A 4 -45.50 17.81 -17.36
N SER A 5 -45.77 16.74 -18.11
CA SER A 5 -44.85 15.67 -18.46
C SER A 5 -43.57 16.23 -19.07
N LEU A 6 -42.46 16.05 -18.36
CA LEU A 6 -41.11 16.16 -18.91
C LEU A 6 -40.85 14.85 -19.66
N ASP A 7 -40.51 14.93 -20.95
CA ASP A 7 -40.28 13.80 -21.86
C ASP A 7 -39.03 12.97 -21.48
N GLY A 8 -39.19 12.14 -20.46
CA GLY A 8 -38.25 11.12 -20.00
C GLY A 8 -38.90 10.28 -18.91
N ARG A 9 -38.48 9.03 -18.71
CA ARG A 9 -38.89 8.25 -17.53
C ARG A 9 -38.31 8.92 -16.28
N ILE A 10 -39.10 9.76 -15.62
CA ILE A 10 -38.75 10.37 -14.33
C ILE A 10 -39.22 9.42 -13.23
N GLU A 11 -38.26 8.85 -12.52
CA GLU A 11 -38.51 8.07 -11.32
C GLU A 11 -38.33 8.97 -10.09
N PRO A 12 -39.41 9.29 -9.34
CA PRO A 12 -39.28 10.04 -8.10
C PRO A 12 -38.50 9.20 -7.08
N ARG A 13 -37.48 9.79 -6.45
CA ARG A 13 -36.72 9.18 -5.34
C ARG A 13 -36.83 10.04 -4.09
N GLU A 14 -36.98 9.39 -2.93
CA GLU A 14 -36.92 10.09 -1.66
C GLU A 14 -35.48 10.54 -1.36
N LEU A 15 -35.33 11.79 -0.92
CA LEU A 15 -34.02 12.38 -0.65
C LEU A 15 -33.26 11.59 0.42
N GLU A 16 -33.94 11.12 1.48
CA GLU A 16 -33.31 10.35 2.55
C GLU A 16 -32.74 9.02 2.05
N GLU A 17 -33.52 8.31 1.22
CA GLU A 17 -33.10 7.04 0.63
C GLU A 17 -31.91 7.22 -0.32
N GLU A 18 -31.97 8.23 -1.20
CA GLU A 18 -30.91 8.54 -2.14
C GLU A 18 -29.61 8.95 -1.43
N MET A 19 -29.71 9.83 -0.42
CA MET A 19 -28.56 10.25 0.39
C MET A 19 -27.92 9.07 1.12
N ARG A 20 -28.73 8.17 1.69
CA ARG A 20 -28.23 6.98 2.38
C ARG A 20 -27.53 6.03 1.43
N SER A 21 -28.13 5.71 0.28
CA SER A 21 -27.53 4.81 -0.71
C SER A 21 -26.23 5.38 -1.25
N SER A 22 -26.26 6.61 -1.77
CA SER A 22 -25.08 7.27 -2.35
C SER A 22 -23.93 7.41 -1.33
N TYR A 23 -24.25 7.71 -0.07
CA TYR A 23 -23.23 7.79 0.98
C TYR A 23 -22.62 6.41 1.30
N LEU A 24 -23.44 5.36 1.40
CA LEU A 24 -22.97 4.00 1.70
C LEU A 24 -22.10 3.46 0.56
N ASP A 25 -22.50 3.65 -0.70
CA ASP A 25 -21.74 3.22 -1.87
C ASP A 25 -20.37 3.91 -1.92
N TYR A 26 -20.34 5.23 -1.69
CA TYR A 26 -19.10 5.97 -1.58
C TYR A 26 -18.23 5.48 -0.42
N ALA A 27 -18.80 5.32 0.77
CA ALA A 27 -18.08 4.88 1.96
C ALA A 27 -17.43 3.50 1.76
N MET A 28 -18.19 2.53 1.24
CA MET A 28 -17.70 1.19 0.95
C MET A 28 -16.60 1.22 -0.11
N SER A 29 -16.76 1.99 -1.18
CA SER A 29 -15.73 2.13 -2.22
C SER A 29 -14.41 2.68 -1.67
N VAL A 30 -14.46 3.62 -0.71
CA VAL A 30 -13.27 4.20 -0.08
C VAL A 30 -12.61 3.22 0.88
N ILE A 31 -13.41 2.51 1.70
CA ILE A 31 -12.90 1.55 2.68
C ILE A 31 -12.19 0.39 1.97
N VAL A 32 -12.86 -0.25 1.01
CA VAL A 32 -12.37 -1.47 0.35
C VAL A 32 -11.43 -1.16 -0.82
N GLY A 33 -11.77 -0.15 -1.62
CA GLY A 33 -11.10 0.10 -2.90
C GLY A 33 -9.98 1.15 -2.87
N ARG A 34 -9.70 1.78 -1.72
CA ARG A 34 -8.77 2.93 -1.69
C ARG A 34 -7.92 3.04 -0.45
N ALA A 35 -8.54 3.16 0.73
CA ALA A 35 -7.87 3.73 1.89
C ALA A 35 -7.07 2.71 2.70
N LEU A 36 -7.57 1.47 2.83
CA LEU A 36 -6.98 0.43 3.66
C LEU A 36 -6.19 -0.57 2.80
N PRO A 37 -5.06 -1.09 3.31
CA PRO A 37 -4.34 -2.19 2.66
C PRO A 37 -5.08 -3.53 2.84
N ASP A 38 -4.81 -4.50 1.95
CA ASP A 38 -5.17 -5.90 2.20
C ASP A 38 -4.17 -6.53 3.19
N VAL A 39 -4.65 -7.38 4.10
CA VAL A 39 -3.80 -8.01 5.11
C VAL A 39 -2.78 -8.99 4.51
N ARG A 40 -3.13 -9.61 3.38
CA ARG A 40 -2.35 -10.68 2.75
C ARG A 40 -1.07 -10.16 2.09
N ASP A 41 -1.14 -8.98 1.46
CA ASP A 41 0.01 -8.38 0.75
C ASP A 41 0.46 -7.04 1.32
N GLY A 42 -0.31 -6.43 2.22
CA GLY A 42 -0.03 -5.11 2.79
C GLY A 42 -0.16 -3.96 1.80
N LEU A 43 -0.76 -4.19 0.62
CA LEU A 43 -0.85 -3.20 -0.45
C LEU A 43 -2.26 -2.63 -0.57
N LYS A 44 -2.31 -1.37 -0.99
CA LYS A 44 -3.54 -0.71 -1.47
C LYS A 44 -3.67 -0.98 -2.98
N PRO A 45 -4.87 -0.85 -3.56
CA PRO A 45 -5.07 -1.13 -4.98
C PRO A 45 -4.11 -0.37 -5.91
N VAL A 46 -3.82 0.91 -5.65
CA VAL A 46 -2.87 1.69 -6.46
C VAL A 46 -1.44 1.14 -6.39
N HIS A 47 -0.96 0.71 -5.21
CA HIS A 47 0.36 0.09 -5.08
C HIS A 47 0.45 -1.22 -5.89
N ARG A 48 -0.59 -2.06 -5.77
CA ARG A 48 -0.67 -3.35 -6.49
C ARG A 48 -0.63 -3.15 -7.99
N ARG A 49 -1.44 -2.23 -8.51
CA ARG A 49 -1.51 -1.90 -9.95
C ARG A 49 -0.20 -1.35 -10.48
N VAL A 50 0.50 -0.51 -9.73
CA VAL A 50 1.84 -0.01 -10.10
C VAL A 50 2.83 -1.15 -10.23
N LEU A 51 2.97 -2.00 -9.20
CA LEU A 51 3.92 -3.12 -9.23
C LEU A 51 3.59 -4.13 -10.34
N TYR A 52 2.30 -4.44 -10.53
CA TYR A 52 1.84 -5.34 -11.58
C TYR A 52 2.11 -4.78 -12.99
N ALA A 53 1.79 -3.51 -13.25
CA ALA A 53 2.10 -2.88 -14.53
C ALA A 53 3.61 -2.87 -14.83
N MET A 54 4.45 -2.60 -13.81
CA MET A 54 5.90 -2.66 -13.94
C MET A 54 6.40 -4.07 -14.29
N GLN A 55 5.78 -5.11 -13.71
CA GLN A 55 6.07 -6.51 -14.07
C GLN A 55 5.68 -6.81 -15.52
N GLN A 56 4.49 -6.39 -15.96
CA GLN A 56 4.02 -6.56 -17.35
C GLN A 56 4.89 -5.82 -18.37
N LEU A 57 5.46 -4.67 -17.97
CA LEU A 57 6.43 -3.93 -18.77
C LEU A 57 7.85 -4.55 -18.76
N GLY A 58 8.06 -5.64 -18.02
CA GLY A 58 9.34 -6.35 -17.94
C GLY A 58 10.42 -5.57 -17.18
N LEU A 59 10.04 -4.75 -16.19
CA LEU A 59 10.94 -3.84 -15.47
C LEU A 59 11.59 -4.48 -14.24
N ALA A 60 12.05 -5.71 -14.36
CA ALA A 60 12.73 -6.41 -13.26
C ALA A 60 14.01 -5.67 -12.81
N TYR A 61 14.46 -5.94 -11.58
CA TYR A 61 15.62 -5.28 -10.96
C TYR A 61 16.92 -5.36 -11.76
N ASN A 62 17.07 -6.36 -12.64
CA ASN A 62 18.26 -6.57 -13.46
C ASN A 62 18.13 -5.98 -14.87
N LYS A 63 17.06 -5.24 -15.16
CA LYS A 63 16.82 -4.55 -16.42
C LYS A 63 17.17 -3.06 -16.30
N PRO A 64 17.39 -2.36 -17.42
CA PRO A 64 17.58 -0.91 -17.41
C PRO A 64 16.34 -0.18 -16.90
N TYR A 65 16.55 0.98 -16.28
CA TYR A 65 15.47 1.88 -15.87
C TYR A 65 14.64 2.31 -17.09
N LYS A 66 13.36 2.66 -16.84
CA LYS A 66 12.46 3.25 -17.84
C LYS A 66 11.83 4.52 -17.29
N LYS A 67 11.55 5.47 -18.17
CA LYS A 67 10.87 6.73 -17.85
C LYS A 67 9.60 6.47 -17.03
N SER A 68 9.46 7.16 -15.89
CA SER A 68 8.28 7.07 -15.04
C SER A 68 7.00 7.42 -15.82
N ALA A 69 7.07 8.34 -16.78
CA ALA A 69 5.99 8.66 -17.71
C ALA A 69 5.39 7.42 -18.40
N ARG A 70 6.22 6.45 -18.80
CA ARG A 70 5.75 5.22 -19.45
C ARG A 70 5.01 4.31 -18.46
N ILE A 71 5.52 4.22 -17.23
CA ILE A 71 4.92 3.38 -16.19
C ILE A 71 3.57 3.97 -15.77
N VAL A 72 3.53 5.28 -15.49
CA VAL A 72 2.31 6.01 -15.14
C VAL A 72 1.25 5.88 -16.24
N GLY A 73 1.63 6.05 -17.51
CA GLY A 73 0.71 5.89 -18.64
C GLY A 73 0.12 4.48 -18.75
N ASP A 74 0.92 3.43 -18.54
CA ASP A 74 0.45 2.04 -18.60
C ASP A 74 -0.50 1.71 -17.44
N VAL A 75 -0.20 2.19 -16.23
CA VAL A 75 -1.06 2.01 -15.05
C VAL A 75 -2.42 2.66 -15.26
N ILE A 76 -2.47 3.90 -15.74
CA ILE A 76 -3.74 4.62 -15.95
C ILE A 76 -4.54 3.99 -17.09
N GLY A 77 -3.85 3.66 -18.19
CA GLY A 77 -4.49 3.13 -19.38
C GLY A 77 -5.12 1.75 -19.18
N LYS A 78 -4.58 0.93 -18.27
CA LYS A 78 -5.02 -0.47 -18.11
C LYS A 78 -5.68 -0.79 -16.77
N TYR A 79 -5.25 -0.16 -15.67
CA TYR A 79 -5.57 -0.67 -14.33
C TYR A 79 -6.17 0.39 -13.40
N HIS A 80 -5.79 1.66 -13.50
CA HIS A 80 -6.14 2.69 -12.53
C HIS A 80 -6.77 3.92 -13.20
N PRO A 81 -8.12 3.96 -13.37
CA PRO A 81 -8.82 5.03 -14.09
C PRO A 81 -8.97 6.31 -13.24
N HIS A 82 -7.84 6.78 -12.69
CA HIS A 82 -7.73 7.97 -11.86
C HIS A 82 -6.52 8.81 -12.30
N GLY A 83 -6.36 9.99 -11.70
CA GLY A 83 -5.35 10.97 -12.12
C GLY A 83 -3.92 10.45 -12.08
N ASP A 84 -3.11 10.91 -13.04
CA ASP A 84 -1.70 10.57 -13.18
C ASP A 84 -0.85 10.97 -11.98
N ALA A 85 -1.16 12.11 -11.37
CA ALA A 85 -0.52 12.58 -10.15
C ALA A 85 -0.60 11.55 -9.02
N ALA A 86 -1.77 10.93 -8.80
CA ALA A 86 -1.93 9.95 -7.72
C ALA A 86 -1.08 8.69 -7.95
N VAL A 87 -0.97 8.24 -9.20
CA VAL A 87 -0.11 7.10 -9.58
C VAL A 87 1.36 7.46 -9.41
N TYR A 88 1.77 8.64 -9.85
CA TYR A 88 3.16 9.06 -9.73
C TYR A 88 3.58 9.31 -8.27
N ASP A 89 2.74 9.95 -7.46
CA ASP A 89 2.99 10.14 -6.03
C ASP A 89 3.10 8.79 -5.29
N THR A 90 2.30 7.80 -5.72
CA THR A 90 2.41 6.42 -5.24
C THR A 90 3.77 5.82 -5.59
N MET A 91 4.20 5.94 -6.86
CA MET A 91 5.52 5.46 -7.27
C MET A 91 6.65 6.14 -6.49
N VAL A 92 6.56 7.44 -6.27
CA VAL A 92 7.56 8.21 -5.52
C VAL A 92 7.70 7.67 -4.10
N ARG A 93 6.59 7.39 -3.39
CA ARG A 93 6.61 6.80 -2.05
C ARG A 93 7.22 5.39 -2.02
N LEU A 94 7.02 4.60 -3.07
CA LEU A 94 7.59 3.26 -3.20
C LEU A 94 9.11 3.27 -3.51
N VAL A 95 9.67 4.42 -3.88
CA VAL A 95 11.11 4.65 -4.12
C VAL A 95 11.83 5.19 -2.89
N GLN A 96 11.20 6.10 -2.14
CA GLN A 96 11.83 6.84 -1.05
C GLN A 96 12.17 5.94 0.15
N ASP A 97 13.46 5.75 0.41
CA ASP A 97 14.00 4.97 1.54
C ASP A 97 13.73 5.60 2.92
N PHE A 98 13.50 6.91 2.97
CA PHE A 98 13.08 7.62 4.18
C PHE A 98 11.58 7.52 4.46
N SER A 99 10.77 7.16 3.45
CA SER A 99 9.32 6.98 3.57
C SER A 99 8.94 5.52 3.79
N MET A 100 9.68 4.58 3.20
CA MET A 100 9.41 3.15 3.22
C MET A 100 10.66 2.39 3.69
N ARG A 101 10.49 1.49 4.67
CA ARG A 101 11.62 0.77 5.29
C ARG A 101 12.38 -0.12 4.32
N TYR A 102 11.67 -0.75 3.39
CA TYR A 102 12.22 -1.55 2.29
C TYR A 102 11.53 -1.15 0.96
N PRO A 103 12.13 -0.21 0.18
CA PRO A 103 11.57 0.26 -1.08
C PRO A 103 11.25 -0.87 -2.07
N LEU A 104 10.08 -0.78 -2.70
CA LEU A 104 9.61 -1.73 -3.71
C LEU A 104 9.95 -1.30 -5.14
N ILE A 105 10.35 -0.04 -5.32
CA ILE A 105 10.79 0.50 -6.61
C ILE A 105 12.20 1.07 -6.45
N ASP A 106 13.05 0.76 -7.41
CA ASP A 106 14.38 1.35 -7.58
C ASP A 106 14.26 2.50 -8.60
N GLY A 107 14.54 3.72 -8.15
CA GLY A 107 14.37 4.96 -8.92
C GLY A 107 15.69 5.63 -9.27
N GLN A 108 15.77 6.20 -10.47
CA GLN A 108 16.87 7.04 -10.94
C GLN A 108 16.37 8.46 -11.22
N GLY A 109 17.05 9.45 -10.63
CA GLY A 109 16.70 10.88 -10.71
C GLY A 109 16.26 11.44 -9.36
N ASN A 110 15.66 12.64 -9.36
CA ASN A 110 15.21 13.29 -8.13
C ASN A 110 13.79 12.81 -7.74
N PHE A 111 13.70 12.01 -6.67
CA PHE A 111 12.46 11.53 -6.07
C PHE A 111 12.08 12.27 -4.77
N GLY A 112 12.62 13.46 -4.55
CA GLY A 112 12.39 14.27 -3.35
C GLY A 112 13.36 13.98 -2.22
N SER A 113 13.21 14.72 -1.12
CA SER A 113 14.11 14.67 0.03
C SER A 113 13.35 14.68 1.37
N VAL A 114 14.06 14.38 2.47
CA VAL A 114 13.53 14.49 3.84
C VAL A 114 13.22 15.94 4.22
N ASP A 115 13.87 16.92 3.58
CA ASP A 115 13.66 18.35 3.80
C ASP A 115 12.33 18.87 3.20
N GLY A 116 11.59 18.00 2.50
CA GLY A 116 10.30 18.33 1.90
C GLY A 116 10.39 18.78 0.44
N ASP A 117 11.56 18.62 -0.20
CA ASP A 117 11.69 18.87 -1.63
C ASP A 117 10.80 17.91 -2.42
N ARG A 118 10.03 18.47 -3.36
CA ARG A 118 9.16 17.68 -4.22
C ARG A 118 9.99 16.86 -5.22
N PRO A 119 9.50 15.66 -5.62
CA PRO A 119 10.13 14.91 -6.71
C PRO A 119 10.12 15.73 -8.00
N ALA A 120 11.10 15.48 -8.88
CA ALA A 120 11.03 15.99 -10.23
C ALA A 120 9.81 15.41 -10.97
N ALA A 121 9.35 16.08 -12.02
CA ALA A 121 8.25 15.57 -12.85
C ALA A 121 8.58 14.18 -13.44
N TYR A 122 7.58 13.31 -13.61
CA TYR A 122 7.74 11.93 -14.09
C TYR A 122 8.36 11.78 -15.49
N ARG A 123 8.48 12.88 -16.25
CA ARG A 123 9.22 12.93 -17.52
C ARG A 123 10.74 12.89 -17.34
N TYR A 124 11.24 13.25 -16.16
CA TYR A 124 12.67 13.30 -15.83
C TYR A 124 13.15 12.09 -15.03
N THR A 125 12.27 11.49 -14.22
CA THR A 125 12.63 10.33 -13.42
C THR A 125 12.48 9.03 -14.20
N GLU A 126 13.23 8.01 -13.78
CA GLU A 126 13.15 6.66 -14.30
C GLU A 126 13.03 5.67 -13.14
N ALA A 127 12.44 4.51 -13.39
CA ALA A 127 12.20 3.51 -12.36
C ALA A 127 12.25 2.09 -12.92
N ARG A 128 12.50 1.13 -12.03
CA ARG A 128 12.36 -0.32 -12.20
C ARG A 128 11.99 -0.96 -10.87
N LEU A 129 11.62 -2.24 -10.86
CA LEU A 129 11.32 -2.96 -9.63
C LEU A 129 12.58 -3.12 -8.78
N SER A 130 12.45 -3.00 -7.45
CA SER A 130 13.54 -3.37 -6.55
C SER A 130 13.73 -4.90 -6.52
N ARG A 131 14.86 -5.38 -5.99
CA ARG A 131 15.07 -6.83 -5.80
C ARG A 131 14.00 -7.46 -4.93
N LEU A 132 13.63 -6.79 -3.83
CA LEU A 132 12.62 -7.29 -2.89
C LEU A 132 11.21 -7.31 -3.51
N ALA A 133 10.89 -6.34 -4.38
CA ALA A 133 9.59 -6.35 -5.06
C ALA A 133 9.39 -7.57 -5.98
N MET A 134 10.47 -8.20 -6.44
CA MET A 134 10.35 -9.48 -7.16
C MET A 134 9.74 -10.57 -6.27
N GLU A 135 10.00 -10.56 -4.95
CA GLU A 135 9.40 -11.51 -4.00
C GLU A 135 7.91 -11.21 -3.73
N MET A 136 7.46 -9.96 -3.94
CA MET A 136 6.03 -9.65 -3.94
C MET A 136 5.31 -10.28 -5.14
N LEU A 137 5.97 -10.30 -6.30
CA LEU A 137 5.41 -10.68 -7.61
C LEU A 137 5.73 -12.13 -8.01
N ARG A 138 6.51 -12.85 -7.21
CA ARG A 138 7.01 -14.17 -7.55
C ARG A 138 5.87 -15.15 -7.77
N ASP A 139 5.95 -15.90 -8.88
CA ASP A 139 4.99 -16.94 -9.26
C ASP A 139 3.56 -16.43 -9.55
N ILE A 140 3.37 -15.12 -9.72
CA ILE A 140 2.06 -14.53 -10.04
C ILE A 140 1.43 -15.05 -11.34
N GLY A 141 2.23 -15.62 -12.24
CA GLY A 141 1.79 -16.25 -13.49
C GLY A 141 1.50 -17.75 -13.37
N GLU A 142 1.65 -18.34 -12.19
CA GLU A 142 1.50 -19.78 -11.93
C GLU A 142 0.18 -20.08 -11.18
N GLU A 143 -0.88 -19.32 -11.48
CA GLU A 143 -2.21 -19.50 -10.88
C GLU A 143 -2.23 -19.44 -9.34
N THR A 144 -1.29 -18.70 -8.73
CA THR A 144 -1.14 -18.60 -7.27
C THR A 144 -2.13 -17.63 -6.61
N VAL A 145 -2.75 -16.75 -7.39
CA VAL A 145 -3.70 -15.73 -6.92
C VAL A 145 -4.83 -15.56 -7.94
N ASP A 146 -6.00 -15.17 -7.45
CA ASP A 146 -7.14 -14.85 -8.31
C ASP A 146 -6.91 -13.55 -9.09
N PHE A 147 -7.28 -13.58 -10.36
CA PHE A 147 -7.33 -12.41 -11.23
C PHE A 147 -8.77 -11.95 -11.40
N VAL A 148 -8.97 -10.64 -11.44
CA VAL A 148 -10.26 -10.01 -11.68
C VAL A 148 -10.21 -9.18 -12.96
N PRO A 149 -11.34 -8.99 -13.67
CA PRO A 149 -11.42 -8.02 -14.75
C PRO A 149 -11.01 -6.63 -14.26
N ASN A 150 -10.34 -5.87 -15.12
CA ASN A 150 -10.06 -4.46 -14.87
C ASN A 150 -11.34 -3.60 -15.03
N PHE A 151 -11.20 -2.28 -14.91
CA PHE A 151 -12.33 -1.35 -14.89
C PHE A 151 -13.16 -1.28 -16.18
N ASP A 152 -12.61 -1.68 -17.33
CA ASP A 152 -13.30 -1.73 -18.63
C ASP A 152 -13.45 -3.15 -19.19
N GLU A 153 -13.13 -4.17 -18.38
CA GLU A 153 -13.20 -5.60 -18.69
C GLU A 153 -12.37 -6.05 -19.91
N THR A 154 -11.42 -5.24 -20.39
CA THR A 154 -10.56 -5.59 -21.54
C THR A 154 -9.29 -6.33 -21.16
N THR A 155 -8.88 -6.29 -19.88
CA THR A 155 -7.73 -7.01 -19.34
C THR A 155 -8.02 -7.47 -17.92
N THR A 156 -7.11 -8.25 -17.32
CA THR A 156 -7.19 -8.68 -15.92
C THR A 156 -6.12 -8.05 -15.05
N GLU A 157 -6.40 -7.95 -13.75
CA GLU A 157 -5.46 -7.55 -12.71
C GLU A 157 -5.54 -8.50 -11.51
N PRO A 158 -4.45 -8.70 -10.75
CA PRO A 158 -4.45 -9.56 -9.58
C PRO A 158 -5.26 -8.94 -8.45
N SER A 159 -6.11 -9.74 -7.81
CA SER A 159 -6.87 -9.31 -6.61
C SER A 159 -5.95 -9.01 -5.42
N VAL A 160 -4.90 -9.82 -5.26
CA VAL A 160 -3.79 -9.69 -4.29
C VAL A 160 -2.47 -10.13 -4.92
N MET A 161 -1.35 -9.71 -4.33
CA MET A 161 -0.04 -10.22 -4.71
C MET A 161 0.28 -11.55 -4.00
N PRO A 162 1.11 -12.43 -4.60
CA PRO A 162 1.65 -13.61 -3.90
C PRO A 162 2.35 -13.30 -2.58
N ALA A 163 3.05 -12.15 -2.51
CA ALA A 163 3.60 -11.58 -1.27
C ALA A 163 4.40 -12.56 -0.41
N ARG A 164 5.54 -13.05 -0.93
CA ARG A 164 6.38 -14.06 -0.23
C ARG A 164 7.14 -13.55 1.01
N PHE A 165 6.86 -12.33 1.47
CA PHE A 165 7.31 -11.81 2.76
C PHE A 165 6.20 -10.95 3.39
N PRO A 166 6.19 -10.77 4.73
CA PRO A 166 5.10 -10.11 5.46
C PRO A 166 5.12 -8.57 5.30
N ASN A 167 4.89 -8.09 4.07
CA ASN A 167 5.04 -6.69 3.68
C ASN A 167 4.18 -5.72 4.50
N LEU A 168 2.99 -6.12 4.95
CA LEU A 168 2.14 -5.29 5.81
C LEU A 168 2.85 -4.83 7.08
N LEU A 169 3.55 -5.75 7.76
CA LEU A 169 4.28 -5.43 8.99
C LEU A 169 5.64 -4.82 8.68
N VAL A 170 6.33 -5.35 7.66
CA VAL A 170 7.69 -4.93 7.27
C VAL A 170 7.72 -3.47 6.81
N ASN A 171 6.80 -3.06 5.94
CA ASN A 171 6.74 -1.69 5.43
C ASN A 171 5.69 -0.82 6.14
N GLY A 172 4.79 -1.42 6.91
CA GLY A 172 3.71 -0.71 7.55
C GLY A 172 2.66 -0.19 6.56
N SER A 173 1.67 0.52 7.08
CA SER A 173 0.67 1.19 6.25
C SER A 173 -0.06 2.26 7.06
N SER A 174 -0.38 3.38 6.41
CA SER A 174 -1.25 4.41 6.97
C SER A 174 -2.39 4.70 6.01
N GLY A 175 -3.58 4.92 6.54
CA GLY A 175 -4.78 5.17 5.74
C GLY A 175 -5.91 5.75 6.55
N ILE A 176 -6.64 6.68 5.95
CA ILE A 176 -7.85 7.26 6.52
C ILE A 176 -8.99 6.93 5.56
N ALA A 177 -9.96 6.16 6.03
CA ALA A 177 -11.16 5.79 5.30
C ALA A 177 -12.38 6.55 5.85
N VAL A 178 -13.58 6.16 5.41
CA VAL A 178 -14.82 6.72 5.98
C VAL A 178 -15.11 6.05 7.32
N GLY A 179 -15.04 6.82 8.40
CA GLY A 179 -15.34 6.35 9.76
C GLY A 179 -14.25 5.51 10.45
N MET A 180 -13.10 5.28 9.80
CA MET A 180 -12.00 4.50 10.36
C MET A 180 -10.64 4.95 9.82
N ALA A 181 -9.58 4.58 10.54
CA ALA A 181 -8.21 4.83 10.12
C ALA A 181 -7.29 3.68 10.56
N THR A 182 -6.18 3.51 9.85
CA THR A 182 -5.13 2.56 10.18
C THR A 182 -3.77 3.26 10.20
N ASN A 183 -2.91 2.83 11.11
CA ASN A 183 -1.52 3.27 11.18
C ASN A 183 -0.68 2.13 11.78
N ILE A 184 -0.01 1.39 10.92
CA ILE A 184 0.85 0.25 11.26
C ILE A 184 2.29 0.69 11.01
N PRO A 185 3.16 0.72 12.04
CA PRO A 185 4.54 1.10 11.86
C PRO A 185 5.34 -0.02 11.17
N PRO A 186 6.44 0.32 10.47
CA PRO A 186 7.32 -0.68 9.84
C PRO A 186 8.10 -1.51 10.87
N HIS A 187 8.51 -2.70 10.47
CA HIS A 187 9.27 -3.66 11.28
C HIS A 187 10.46 -4.21 10.48
N ASN A 188 11.41 -4.79 11.21
CA ASN A 188 12.55 -5.43 10.58
C ASN A 188 12.12 -6.71 9.84
N LEU A 189 12.65 -6.94 8.63
CA LEU A 189 12.29 -8.08 7.80
C LEU A 189 12.66 -9.42 8.45
N GLY A 190 13.87 -9.53 9.02
CA GLY A 190 14.34 -10.75 9.67
C GLY A 190 13.50 -11.07 10.90
N GLU A 191 13.35 -10.09 11.80
CA GLU A 191 12.56 -10.25 13.03
C GLU A 191 11.09 -10.63 12.76
N THR A 192 10.49 -10.03 11.73
CA THR A 192 9.10 -10.35 11.34
C THR A 192 8.99 -11.78 10.80
N ILE A 193 9.98 -12.24 10.01
CA ILE A 193 10.03 -13.62 9.52
C ILE A 193 10.28 -14.59 10.67
N ASP A 194 11.20 -14.29 11.58
CA ASP A 194 11.50 -15.12 12.75
C ASP A 194 10.26 -15.30 13.65
N ALA A 195 9.50 -14.22 13.86
CA ALA A 195 8.21 -14.27 14.55
C ALA A 195 7.17 -15.11 13.80
N ALA A 196 7.07 -14.97 12.47
CA ALA A 196 6.14 -15.77 11.67
C ALA A 196 6.50 -17.27 11.66
N VAL A 197 7.79 -17.61 11.59
CA VAL A 197 8.28 -18.99 11.69
C VAL A 197 7.98 -19.57 13.07
N ALA A 198 8.18 -18.79 14.14
CA ALA A 198 7.82 -19.23 15.49
C ALA A 198 6.33 -19.55 15.64
N MET A 199 5.44 -18.79 14.99
CA MET A 199 4.00 -19.10 14.96
C MET A 199 3.66 -20.35 14.13
N VAL A 200 4.48 -20.69 13.13
CA VAL A 200 4.32 -21.94 12.37
C VAL A 200 4.72 -23.14 13.23
N ASP A 201 5.81 -23.01 14.00
CA ASP A 201 6.30 -24.05 14.89
C ASP A 201 5.39 -24.25 16.13
N ASP A 202 4.86 -23.15 16.67
CA ASP A 202 3.91 -23.14 17.78
C ASP A 202 2.74 -22.16 17.51
N PRO A 203 1.58 -22.65 17.06
CA PRO A 203 0.41 -21.82 16.78
C PRO A 203 -0.19 -21.11 18.01
N ASP A 204 0.09 -21.60 19.23
CA ASP A 204 -0.42 -21.05 20.49
C ASP A 204 0.62 -20.17 21.22
N ILE A 205 1.74 -19.85 20.55
CA ILE A 205 2.81 -19.03 21.10
C ILE A 205 2.28 -17.69 21.65
N PRO A 206 2.58 -17.34 22.92
CA PRO A 206 2.10 -16.11 23.51
C PRO A 206 2.77 -14.89 22.86
N VAL A 207 2.03 -13.77 22.83
CA VAL A 207 2.53 -12.50 22.26
C VAL A 207 3.85 -12.07 22.91
N GLU A 208 4.02 -12.34 24.20
CA GLU A 208 5.25 -12.06 24.95
C GLU A 208 6.48 -12.77 24.36
N GLU A 209 6.36 -14.01 23.89
CA GLU A 209 7.46 -14.73 23.24
C GLU A 209 7.69 -14.29 21.79
N LEU A 210 6.63 -13.86 21.10
CA LEU A 210 6.76 -13.21 19.79
C LEU A 210 7.52 -11.87 19.90
N MET A 211 7.30 -11.14 20.99
CA MET A 211 8.01 -9.90 21.29
C MET A 211 9.51 -10.09 21.55
N GLU A 212 9.96 -11.29 21.92
CA GLU A 212 11.40 -11.57 22.03
C GLU A 212 12.07 -11.65 20.65
N ARG A 213 11.32 -12.05 19.62
CA ARG A 213 11.78 -12.17 18.23
C ARG A 213 11.55 -10.91 17.42
N MET A 214 10.46 -10.18 17.72
CA MET A 214 10.12 -8.89 17.12
C MET A 214 9.94 -7.85 18.24
N PRO A 215 11.04 -7.25 18.75
CA PRO A 215 11.01 -6.38 19.93
C PRO A 215 10.20 -5.09 19.77
N GLY A 216 10.06 -4.61 18.53
CA GLY A 216 9.34 -3.39 18.25
C GLY A 216 9.44 -2.93 16.79
N PRO A 217 8.89 -1.74 16.50
CA PRO A 217 9.02 -1.11 15.19
C PRO A 217 10.46 -0.75 14.79
N ASP A 218 10.75 -0.81 13.49
CA ASP A 218 12.02 -0.43 12.87
C ASP A 218 11.77 0.64 11.79
N PHE A 219 11.93 1.91 12.17
CA PHE A 219 11.64 3.05 11.29
C PHE A 219 12.75 3.27 10.25
N PRO A 220 12.42 3.66 9.00
CA PRO A 220 13.42 3.91 7.95
C PRO A 220 14.48 4.96 8.34
N THR A 221 14.10 5.95 9.14
CA THR A 221 14.97 7.03 9.61
C THR A 221 15.62 6.76 10.97
N GLY A 222 15.36 5.59 11.57
CA GLY A 222 15.80 5.24 12.91
C GLY A 222 15.15 6.08 14.00
N GLY A 223 15.94 6.50 14.98
CA GLY A 223 15.48 7.19 16.19
C GLY A 223 15.59 6.31 17.43
N ILE A 224 15.09 6.81 18.57
CA ILE A 224 15.12 6.12 19.86
C ILE A 224 13.68 5.98 20.35
N ILE A 225 13.21 4.74 20.50
CA ILE A 225 11.91 4.45 21.09
C ILE A 225 12.00 4.60 22.62
N ILE A 226 11.05 5.33 23.21
CA ILE A 226 11.01 5.61 24.65
C ILE A 226 9.98 4.71 25.34
N GLY A 227 10.48 3.64 25.96
CA GLY A 227 9.68 2.66 26.70
C GLY A 227 9.00 1.62 25.80
N SER A 228 8.67 0.46 26.38
CA SER A 228 8.11 -0.70 25.65
C SER A 228 6.62 -0.92 25.87
N LYS A 229 6.00 -0.25 26.86
CA LYS A 229 4.56 -0.43 27.18
C LYS A 229 3.66 -0.20 25.96
N GLY A 230 3.89 0.88 25.22
CA GLY A 230 3.09 1.21 24.04
C GLY A 230 3.20 0.19 22.91
N ILE A 231 4.35 -0.49 22.79
CA ILE A 231 4.56 -1.59 21.84
C ILE A 231 3.75 -2.81 22.29
N ARG A 232 3.86 -3.19 23.56
CA ARG A 232 3.08 -4.31 24.14
C ARG A 232 1.58 -4.10 23.97
N ASP A 233 1.07 -2.91 24.31
CA ASP A 233 -0.34 -2.57 24.16
C ASP A 233 -0.77 -2.69 22.68
N ALA A 234 0.06 -2.20 21.75
CA ALA A 234 -0.21 -2.28 20.31
C ALA A 234 -0.25 -3.73 19.80
N TYR A 235 0.69 -4.58 20.19
CA TYR A 235 0.73 -5.98 19.73
C TYR A 235 -0.37 -6.84 20.34
N THR A 236 -0.78 -6.58 21.57
CA THR A 236 -1.83 -7.36 22.25
C THR A 236 -3.25 -6.92 21.88
N SER A 237 -3.46 -5.64 21.59
CA SER A 237 -4.82 -5.07 21.38
C SER A 237 -5.05 -4.42 20.01
N GLY A 238 -4.00 -4.30 19.18
CA GLY A 238 -4.03 -3.52 17.93
C GLY A 238 -3.97 -2.00 18.15
N ARG A 239 -3.86 -1.52 19.40
CA ARG A 239 -3.80 -0.08 19.73
C ARG A 239 -2.74 0.21 20.79
N GLY A 240 -1.86 1.15 20.50
CA GLY A 240 -0.83 1.60 21.44
C GLY A 240 -0.17 2.90 21.01
N LEU A 241 0.55 3.53 21.94
CA LEU A 241 1.27 4.79 21.72
C LEU A 241 2.77 4.57 21.82
N VAL A 242 3.46 4.60 20.68
CA VAL A 242 4.92 4.50 20.60
C VAL A 242 5.52 5.91 20.56
N LYS A 243 6.36 6.25 21.54
CA LYS A 243 7.07 7.53 21.59
C LYS A 243 8.44 7.39 20.96
N VAL A 244 8.75 8.20 19.97
CA VAL A 244 10.06 8.22 19.27
C VAL A 244 10.76 9.54 19.55
N ARG A 245 12.06 9.48 19.85
CA ARG A 245 12.95 10.63 20.09
C ARG A 245 14.08 10.62 19.06
N ALA A 246 14.48 11.80 18.61
CA ALA A 246 15.69 11.96 17.81
C ALA A 246 16.95 11.48 18.56
N LYS A 247 17.87 10.84 17.84
CA LYS A 247 19.20 10.53 18.36
C LYS A 247 20.05 11.81 18.30
N ALA A 248 20.46 12.32 19.45
CA ALA A 248 21.34 13.47 19.58
C ALA A 248 22.54 13.10 20.45
N HIS A 249 23.71 13.57 20.08
CA HIS A 249 24.94 13.47 20.87
C HIS A 249 25.32 14.87 21.34
N SER A 250 25.81 14.96 22.57
CA SER A 250 26.40 16.18 23.14
C SER A 250 27.83 16.36 22.68
#